data_AF-A0A353BBP4-F1
#
_entry.id   AF-A0A353BBP4-F1
#
_cell.length_a   1.000
_cell.length_b   1.000
_cell.length_c   1.000
_cell.angle_alpha   90.00
_cell.angle_beta   90.00
_cell.angle_gamma   90.00
#
_symmetry.space_group_name_H-M   'P 1'
#
loop_
_entity.id
_entity.type
_entity.pdbx_description
1 polymer ?
#
loop_
_entity_poly.entity_id
_entity_poly.type
_entity_poly.pdbx_seq_one_letter_code
_entity_poly.pdbx_strand_id
1 'polypeptide(L)'
;MIAEELVSQIARLKPELGPVEHLRLALLAAQQAESLDELADGNALREVCDAVSLKLDAASDQHRAVAFELDSLATTAPCDFSTDHLWTLVRAIKVQSQVLNLYLADSQRQQHV
;
A
#
# COMPACT_ATOMS: atom_id res chain seq x y z
N MET A 1 0.12 -12.45 20.52
CA MET A 1 -0.75 -11.26 20.35
C MET A 1 -1.90 -11.60 19.42
N ILE A 2 -3.13 -11.21 19.75
CA ILE A 2 -4.31 -11.41 18.88
C ILE A 2 -4.59 -10.17 18.00
N ALA A 3 -5.39 -10.33 16.94
CA ALA A 3 -5.67 -9.26 15.98
C ALA A 3 -6.27 -7.99 16.63
N GLU A 4 -7.16 -8.16 17.60
CA GLU A 4 -7.75 -7.03 18.33
C GLU A 4 -6.71 -6.25 19.14
N GLU A 5 -5.78 -6.96 19.78
CA GLU A 5 -4.68 -6.35 20.54
C GLU A 5 -3.76 -5.55 19.61
N LEU A 6 -3.43 -6.09 18.43
CA LEU A 6 -2.61 -5.41 17.43
C LEU A 6 -3.25 -4.08 16.99
N VAL A 7 -4.55 -4.12 16.64
CA VAL A 7 -5.28 -2.91 16.23
C VAL A 7 -5.32 -1.88 17.35
N SER A 8 -5.56 -2.34 18.59
CA SER A 8 -5.57 -1.46 19.77
C SER A 8 -4.21 -0.83 20.05
N GLN A 9 -3.11 -1.59 19.90
CA GLN A 9 -1.76 -1.06 20.03
C GLN A 9 -1.44 -0.02 18.95
N ILE A 10 -1.81 -0.30 17.69
CA ILE A 10 -1.63 0.65 16.59
C ILE A 10 -2.44 1.93 16.83
N ALA A 11 -3.68 1.81 17.31
CA ALA A 11 -4.51 2.97 17.63
C ALA A 11 -3.91 3.85 18.74
N ARG A 12 -3.18 3.26 19.69
CA ARG A 12 -2.42 4.00 20.71
C ARG A 12 -1.15 4.65 20.16
N LEU A 13 -0.47 3.97 19.23
CA LEU A 13 0.76 4.47 18.62
C LEU A 13 0.52 5.63 17.65
N LYS A 14 -0.60 5.59 16.91
CA LYS A 14 -1.00 6.59 15.91
C LYS A 14 -2.48 7.01 16.11
N PRO A 15 -2.79 7.78 17.18
CA PRO A 15 -4.15 8.19 17.51
C PRO A 15 -4.77 9.16 16.48
N GLU A 16 -3.94 9.78 15.63
CA GLU A 16 -4.36 10.68 14.57
C GLU A 16 -5.07 9.98 13.40
N LEU A 17 -4.93 8.66 13.29
CA LEU A 17 -5.52 7.87 12.22
C LEU A 17 -6.96 7.46 12.53
N GLY A 18 -7.75 7.26 11.46
CA GLY A 18 -9.10 6.74 11.57
C GLY A 18 -9.15 5.22 11.77
N PRO A 19 -10.32 4.67 12.14
CA PRO A 19 -10.48 3.23 12.38
C PRO A 19 -10.14 2.34 11.18
N VAL A 20 -10.41 2.82 9.96
CA VAL A 20 -10.09 2.09 8.72
C VAL A 20 -8.58 2.04 8.50
N GLU A 21 -7.88 3.14 8.77
CA GLU A 21 -6.44 3.24 8.66
C GLU A 21 -5.74 2.37 9.71
N HIS A 22 -6.25 2.30 10.94
CA HIS A 22 -5.74 1.39 11.97
C HIS A 22 -5.83 -0.07 11.54
N LEU A 23 -6.99 -0.50 11.03
CA LEU A 23 -7.18 -1.87 10.53
C LEU A 23 -6.28 -2.17 9.34
N ARG A 24 -6.12 -1.20 8.42
CA ARG A 24 -5.24 -1.34 7.26
C ARG A 24 -3.78 -1.50 7.69
N LEU A 25 -3.31 -0.68 8.63
CA LEU A 25 -1.96 -0.81 9.16
C LEU A 25 -1.76 -2.13 9.91
N ALA A 26 -2.75 -2.59 10.67
CA ALA A 26 -2.70 -3.88 11.35
C ALA A 26 -2.56 -5.04 10.34
N LEU A 27 -3.34 -5.03 9.26
CA LEU A 27 -3.24 -6.04 8.20
C LEU A 27 -1.86 -6.03 7.55
N LEU A 28 -1.35 -4.84 7.18
CA LEU A 28 -0.07 -4.71 6.49
C LEU A 28 1.13 -5.06 7.40
N ALA A 29 1.05 -4.71 8.69
CA ALA A 29 2.05 -5.11 9.67
C ALA A 29 2.05 -6.64 9.84
N ALA A 30 0.87 -7.25 9.95
CA ALA A 30 0.72 -8.70 10.05
C ALA A 30 1.23 -9.46 8.81
N GLN A 31 1.13 -8.87 7.61
CA GLN A 31 1.66 -9.47 6.37
C GLN A 31 3.20 -9.46 6.30
N GLN A 32 3.87 -8.55 7.01
CA GLN A 32 5.33 -8.46 7.02
C GLN A 32 6.01 -9.23 8.16
N ALA A 33 5.27 -9.65 9.18
CA ALA A 33 5.77 -10.47 10.27
C ALA A 33 5.55 -11.97 9.97
N GLU A 34 6.46 -12.84 10.40
CA GLU A 34 6.24 -14.30 10.28
C GLU A 34 5.20 -14.78 11.30
N SER A 35 5.10 -14.10 12.44
CA SER A 35 4.09 -14.32 13.47
C SER A 35 3.63 -13.02 14.10
N LEU A 36 2.38 -12.97 14.59
CA LEU A 36 1.88 -11.81 15.33
C LEU A 36 2.62 -11.62 16.67
N ASP A 37 3.31 -12.63 17.18
CA ASP A 37 4.06 -12.53 18.44
C ASP A 37 5.32 -11.68 18.30
N GLU A 38 5.92 -11.58 17.11
CA GLU A 38 7.04 -10.67 16.83
C GLU A 38 6.64 -9.20 16.94
N LEU A 39 5.38 -8.90 16.66
CA LEU A 39 4.81 -7.55 16.76
C LEU A 39 4.34 -7.22 18.18
N ALA A 40 4.49 -8.13 19.15
CA ALA A 40 4.12 -7.87 20.54
C ALA A 40 5.09 -6.89 21.23
N ASP A 41 6.32 -6.76 20.72
CA ASP A 41 7.24 -5.69 21.11
C ASP A 41 6.79 -4.37 20.49
N GLY A 42 6.43 -3.40 21.35
CA GLY A 42 5.97 -2.09 20.92
C GLY A 42 6.99 -1.31 20.08
N ASN A 43 8.29 -1.58 20.23
CA ASN A 43 9.32 -0.96 19.37
C ASN A 43 9.32 -1.60 17.98
N ALA A 44 9.29 -2.93 17.90
CA ALA A 44 9.22 -3.65 16.63
C ALA A 44 7.93 -3.29 15.86
N LEU A 45 6.81 -3.20 16.56
CA LEU A 45 5.54 -2.77 15.99
C LEU A 45 5.62 -1.34 15.42
N ARG A 46 6.24 -0.41 16.15
CA ARG A 46 6.42 0.97 15.69
C ARG A 46 7.28 1.02 14.43
N GLU A 47 8.41 0.32 14.39
CA GLU A 47 9.28 0.27 13.21
C GLU A 47 8.55 -0.29 11.98
N VAL A 48 7.83 -1.40 12.14
CA VAL A 48 7.04 -2.00 11.06
C VAL A 48 5.94 -1.04 10.61
N CYS A 49 5.21 -0.41 11.52
CA CYS A 49 4.16 0.55 11.18
C CYS A 49 4.71 1.76 10.43
N ASP A 50 5.85 2.33 10.85
CA ASP A 50 6.45 3.48 10.16
C ASP A 50 6.96 3.10 8.77
N ALA A 51 7.57 1.93 8.62
CA ALA A 51 7.99 1.41 7.33
C ALA A 51 6.80 1.16 6.38
N VAL A 52 5.69 0.63 6.90
CA VAL A 52 4.46 0.40 6.13
C VAL A 52 3.82 1.72 5.73
N SER A 53 3.67 2.67 6.67
CA SER A 53 3.13 4.00 6.39
C SER A 53 3.91 4.70 5.28
N LEU A 54 5.25 4.70 5.36
CA LEU A 54 6.09 5.31 4.34
C LEU A 54 5.91 4.66 2.96
N LYS A 55 5.83 3.33 2.89
CA LYS A 55 5.56 2.61 1.63
C LYS A 55 4.18 2.96 1.06
N LEU A 56 3.16 3.07 1.92
CA LEU A 56 1.81 3.42 1.51
C LEU A 56 1.73 4.85 0.98
N ASP A 57 2.37 5.80 1.66
CA ASP A 57 2.43 7.20 1.24
C ASP A 57 3.13 7.34 -0.11
N ALA A 58 4.27 6.66 -0.29
CA ALA A 58 4.99 6.64 -1.55
C ALA A 58 4.16 6.04 -2.71
N ALA A 59 3.44 4.95 -2.46
CA ALA A 59 2.58 4.32 -3.45
C ALA A 59 1.35 5.20 -3.80
N SER A 60 0.76 5.87 -2.80
CA SER A 60 -0.34 6.82 -2.98
C SER A 60 0.08 8.03 -3.79
N ASP A 61 1.27 8.59 -3.52
CA ASP A 61 1.84 9.71 -4.26
C ASP A 61 2.14 9.35 -5.71
N GLN A 62 2.72 8.18 -5.96
CA GLN A 62 2.92 7.68 -7.33
C GLN A 62 1.59 7.48 -8.06
N HIS A 63 0.59 6.91 -7.39
CA HIS A 63 -0.75 6.74 -7.97
C HIS A 63 -1.37 8.09 -8.35
N ARG A 64 -1.26 9.10 -7.49
CA ARG A 64 -1.78 10.45 -7.75
C ARG A 64 -1.06 11.11 -8.93
N ALA A 65 0.27 11.00 -9.00
CA ALA A 65 1.05 11.54 -10.12
C ALA A 65 0.67 10.89 -11.45
N VAL A 66 0.54 9.56 -11.46
CA VAL A 66 0.11 8.79 -12.64
C VAL A 66 -1.31 9.14 -13.07
N ALA A 67 -2.25 9.25 -12.13
CA ALA A 67 -3.62 9.64 -12.43
C ALA A 67 -3.69 11.04 -13.07
N PHE A 68 -2.88 11.97 -12.59
CA PHE A 68 -2.75 13.30 -13.16
C PHE A 68 -2.17 13.28 -14.58
N GLU A 69 -1.11 12.49 -14.81
CA GLU A 69 -0.55 12.30 -16.16
C GLU A 69 -1.57 11.71 -17.13
N LEU A 70 -2.36 10.72 -16.69
CA LEU A 70 -3.42 10.12 -17.50
C LEU A 70 -4.55 11.11 -17.82
N ASP A 71 -4.97 11.93 -16.87
CA ASP A 71 -6.01 12.95 -17.07
C ASP A 71 -5.54 14.03 -18.05
N SER A 72 -4.27 14.45 -17.95
CA SER A 72 -3.64 15.34 -18.93
C SER A 72 -3.59 14.73 -20.33
N LEU A 73 -3.31 13.43 -20.45
CA LEU A 73 -3.30 12.73 -21.74
C LEU A 73 -4.72 12.59 -22.33
N ALA A 74 -5.72 12.31 -21.49
CA ALA A 74 -7.12 12.15 -21.91
C ALA A 74 -7.76 13.47 -22.38
N THR A 75 -7.30 14.61 -21.87
CA THR A 75 -7.82 15.94 -22.21
C THR A 75 -7.13 16.60 -23.41
N THR A 76 -6.05 16.00 -23.93
CA THR A 76 -5.36 16.50 -25.13
C THR A 76 -6.01 15.90 -26.41
N ALA A 77 -6.78 16.71 -27.15
CA ALA A 77 -7.44 16.29 -28.40
C ALA A 77 -6.48 16.30 -29.63
N PRO A 78 -6.80 15.63 -30.75
CA PRO A 78 -7.26 14.26 -30.95
C PRO A 78 -6.12 13.30 -31.38
N CYS A 79 -6.02 12.15 -30.70
CA CYS A 79 -5.55 10.84 -31.17
C CYS A 79 -4.25 10.67 -31.98
N ASP A 80 -3.18 11.41 -31.71
CA ASP A 80 -1.82 10.95 -32.05
C ASP A 80 -1.14 10.44 -30.76
N PHE A 81 -1.41 9.18 -30.41
CA PHE A 81 -0.69 8.51 -29.33
C PHE A 81 0.78 8.35 -29.75
N SER A 82 1.64 9.23 -29.24
CA SER A 82 3.09 9.08 -29.38
C SER A 82 3.58 7.86 -28.59
N THR A 83 4.77 7.36 -28.92
CA THR A 83 5.41 6.25 -28.19
C THR A 83 5.53 6.54 -26.69
N ASP A 84 5.72 7.81 -26.32
CA ASP A 84 5.77 8.24 -24.91
C ASP A 84 4.42 8.09 -24.21
N HIS A 85 3.30 8.38 -24.88
CA HIS A 85 1.96 8.21 -24.31
C HIS A 85 1.64 6.73 -24.03
N LEU A 86 2.10 5.81 -24.87
CA LEU A 86 2.00 4.36 -24.63
C LEU A 86 2.82 3.92 -23.42
N TRP A 87 4.03 4.47 -23.23
CA TRP A 87 4.84 4.19 -22.05
C TRP A 87 4.23 4.74 -20.76
N THR A 88 3.57 5.90 -20.80
CA THR A 88 2.82 6.42 -19.65
C THR A 88 1.66 5.50 -19.28
N LEU A 89 0.89 5.01 -20.27
CA LEU A 89 -0.18 4.02 -20.05
C LEU A 89 0.33 2.70 -19.45
N VAL A 90 1.41 2.13 -19.98
CA VAL A 90 2.03 0.89 -19.45
C VAL A 90 2.55 1.10 -18.03
N ARG A 91 3.13 2.27 -17.74
CA ARG A 91 3.60 2.63 -16.39
C ARG A 91 2.42 2.81 -15.43
N ALA A 92 1.32 3.39 -15.91
CA ALA A 92 0.12 3.57 -15.11
C ALA A 92 -0.52 2.24 -14.69
N ILE A 93 -0.64 1.29 -15.63
CA ILE A 93 -1.11 -0.07 -15.36
C ILE A 93 -0.18 -0.77 -14.35
N LYS A 94 1.14 -0.60 -14.48
CA LYS A 94 2.12 -1.17 -13.54
C LYS A 94 2.01 -0.57 -12.13
N VAL A 95 1.83 0.74 -11.99
CA VAL A 95 1.69 1.42 -10.70
C VAL A 95 0.37 1.06 -10.03
N GLN A 96 -0.73 0.96 -10.79
CA GLN A 96 -2.01 0.46 -10.27
C GLN A 96 -1.88 -0.98 -9.75
N SER A 97 -1.09 -1.83 -10.41
CA SER A 97 -0.79 -3.18 -9.92
C SER A 97 0.05 -3.17 -8.63
N GLN A 98 0.91 -2.19 -8.39
CA GLN A 98 1.73 -2.10 -7.17
C GLN A 98 0.92 -1.73 -5.93
N VAL A 99 0.00 -0.78 -6.06
CA VAL A 99 -0.96 -0.45 -4.98
C VAL A 99 -1.79 -1.69 -4.66
N LEU A 100 -2.30 -2.38 -5.69
CA LEU A 100 -3.06 -3.62 -5.52
C LEU A 100 -2.20 -4.72 -4.87
N ASN A 101 -0.93 -4.87 -5.24
CA ASN A 101 -0.01 -5.84 -4.63
C ASN A 101 0.30 -5.55 -3.16
N LEU A 102 0.30 -4.29 -2.73
CA LEU A 102 0.37 -3.94 -1.31
C LEU A 102 -0.86 -4.42 -0.54
N TYR A 103 -2.04 -4.47 -1.17
CA TYR A 103 -3.25 -5.06 -0.58
C TYR A 103 -3.31 -6.60 -0.74
N LEU A 104 -2.71 -7.15 -1.80
CA LEU A 104 -2.81 -8.56 -2.21
C LEU A 104 -1.64 -9.45 -1.77
N ALA A 105 -0.69 -8.96 -0.99
CA ALA A 105 0.61 -9.61 -0.71
C ALA A 105 0.56 -11.02 -0.08
N ASP A 106 -0.58 -11.70 -0.03
CA ASP A 106 -0.66 -13.13 0.30
C ASP A 106 -1.62 -14.01 -0.53
N SER A 107 -2.02 -13.60 -1.74
CA SER A 107 -2.76 -14.52 -2.63
C SER A 107 -1.85 -15.47 -3.46
N GLN A 108 -0.53 -15.47 -3.25
CA GLN A 108 0.42 -16.30 -4.02
C GLN A 108 1.30 -17.25 -3.15
N ARG A 109 1.16 -17.27 -1.82
CA ARG A 109 1.91 -18.21 -0.95
C ARG A 109 1.27 -19.60 -0.78
N GLN A 110 0.19 -19.91 -1.51
CA GLN A 110 -0.56 -21.18 -1.37
C GLN A 110 -0.51 -22.14 -2.58
N GLN A 111 0.44 -22.03 -3.51
CA GLN A 111 0.49 -22.97 -4.67
C GLN A 111 1.84 -23.67 -4.90
N HIS A 112 2.66 -23.83 -3.87
CA HIS A 112 3.70 -24.85 -3.91
C HIS A 112 3.62 -25.74 -2.67
N VAL A 113 2.69 -26.70 -2.75
CA VAL A 113 2.79 -28.02 -2.10
C VAL A 113 3.26 -28.99 -3.17
#